data_AF-A0A953J9B3-F1
#
_entry.id   AF-A0A953J9B3-F1
#
_cell.length_a   1.000
_cell.length_b   1.000
_cell.length_c   1.000
_cell.angle_alpha   90.00
_cell.angle_beta   90.00
_cell.angle_gamma   90.00
#
_symmetry.space_group_name_H-M   'P 1'
#
loop_
_entity.id
_entity.type
_entity.pdbx_description
1 polymer ?
#
loop_
_entity_poly.entity_id
_entity_poly.type
_entity_poly.pdbx_seq_one_letter_code
_entity_poly.pdbx_strand_id
1 'polypeptide(L)' 'MTNVRKDRHVEGDWWPAPIPSNVEFGEGFYCESAQIFRRLKSTKPGAVVLGKHVSCYAGCSFAVGLNGHSTNRDFT' A
#
# COMPACT_ATOMS: atom_id res chain seq x y z
N MET A 1 1.33 9.18 12.48
CA MET A 1 1.65 10.00 11.29
C MET A 1 2.13 9.05 10.19
N THR A 2 1.73 9.26 8.94
CA THR A 2 2.15 8.43 7.79
C THR A 2 3.35 9.07 7.09
N ASN A 3 4.24 8.25 6.51
CA ASN A 3 5.35 8.71 5.65
C ASN A 3 4.96 8.75 4.15
N VAL A 4 3.66 8.66 3.85
CA VAL A 4 3.12 8.79 2.49
C VAL A 4 2.71 10.24 2.27
N ARG A 5 3.28 10.86 1.23
CA ARG A 5 2.99 12.24 0.82
C ARG A 5 1.60 12.37 0.21
N LYS A 6 1.13 13.62 0.04
CA LYS A 6 -0.19 13.93 -0.53
C LYS A 6 -0.39 13.41 -1.97
N ASP A 7 0.69 13.29 -2.73
CA ASP A 7 0.72 12.73 -4.08
C ASP A 7 0.87 11.19 -4.08
N ARG A 8 0.75 10.55 -2.91
CA ARG A 8 0.84 9.11 -2.66
C ARG A 8 2.22 8.50 -2.89
N HIS A 9 3.28 9.32 -3.03
CA HIS A 9 4.65 8.81 -2.97
C HIS A 9 5.11 8.62 -1.53
N VAL A 10 5.83 7.54 -1.29
CA VAL A 10 6.53 7.34 -0.02
C VAL A 10 7.71 8.32 0.08
N GLU A 11 7.95 8.87 1.26
CA GLU A 11 9.11 9.71 1.54
C GLU A 11 10.41 8.87 1.50
N GLY A 12 11.42 9.34 0.75
CA GLY A 12 12.70 8.63 0.63
C GLY A 12 12.65 7.35 -0.20
N ASP A 13 11.55 7.07 -0.90
CA ASP A 13 11.36 5.86 -1.70
C ASP A 13 12.32 5.81 -2.91
N TRP A 14 12.91 4.65 -3.15
CA TRP A 14 13.66 4.36 -4.39
C TRP A 14 12.74 3.98 -5.55
N TRP A 15 11.48 3.66 -5.27
CA TRP A 15 10.49 3.36 -6.29
C TRP A 15 9.87 4.66 -6.83
N PRO A 16 9.87 4.87 -8.16
CA PRO A 16 9.49 6.16 -8.73
C PRO A 16 7.97 6.37 -8.85
N ALA A 17 7.16 5.32 -8.68
CA ALA A 17 5.71 5.41 -8.84
C ALA A 17 5.00 5.55 -7.48
N PRO A 18 3.86 6.25 -7.42
CA PRO A 18 3.09 6.39 -6.19
C PRO A 18 2.43 5.07 -5.79
N ILE A 19 1.95 5.00 -4.54
CA ILE A 19 1.03 3.95 -4.12
C ILE A 19 -0.22 3.99 -5.02
N PRO A 20 -0.63 2.87 -5.66
CA PRO A 20 -1.76 2.85 -6.59
C PRO A 20 -3.03 3.43 -5.97
N SER A 21 -3.84 4.15 -6.76
CA SER A 21 -5.06 4.83 -6.27
C SER A 21 -6.13 3.88 -5.73
N ASN A 22 -6.05 2.61 -6.09
CA ASN A 22 -6.95 1.55 -5.64
C ASN A 22 -6.43 0.76 -4.41
N VAL A 23 -5.39 1.27 -3.75
CA VAL A 23 -4.94 0.84 -2.43
C VAL A 23 -5.46 1.83 -1.38
N GLU A 24 -6.15 1.33 -0.38
CA GLU A 24 -6.65 2.11 0.75
C GLU A 24 -5.76 1.87 1.97
N PHE A 25 -5.45 2.92 2.72
CA PHE A 25 -4.67 2.80 3.95
C PHE A 25 -5.17 3.74 5.03
N GLY A 26 -5.18 3.24 6.27
CA GLY A 26 -5.67 3.96 7.44
C GLY A 26 -4.66 4.93 8.05
N GLU A 27 -5.09 5.58 9.13
CA GLU A 27 -4.24 6.45 9.94
C GLU A 27 -2.99 5.71 10.43
N GLY A 28 -1.84 6.40 10.42
CA GLY A 28 -0.59 5.84 10.94
C GLY A 28 0.02 4.74 10.09
N PHE A 29 -0.48 4.54 8.86
CA PHE A 29 0.13 3.63 7.89
C PHE A 29 1.59 4.03 7.60
N TYR A 30 2.49 3.06 7.65
CA TYR A 30 3.87 3.20 7.26
C TYR A 30 4.18 2.29 6.07
N CYS A 31 4.89 2.82 5.08
CA CYS A 31 5.35 2.06 3.92
C CYS A 31 6.81 2.41 3.64
N GLU A 32 7.68 1.41 3.60
CA GLU A 32 9.10 1.63 3.26
C GLU A 32 9.29 1.91 1.76
N SER A 33 8.50 1.24 0.90
CA SER A 33 8.53 1.49 -0.54
C SER A 33 7.21 1.08 -1.20
N ALA A 34 6.71 1.92 -2.12
CA ALA A 34 5.56 1.61 -2.97
C ALA A 34 5.84 0.46 -3.96
N GLN A 35 7.09 0.01 -4.07
CA GLN A 35 7.48 -1.17 -4.84
C GLN A 35 6.71 -2.44 -4.44
N ILE A 36 6.23 -2.54 -3.19
CA ILE A 36 5.46 -3.69 -2.70
C ILE A 36 4.16 -3.93 -3.49
N PHE A 37 3.70 -2.94 -4.26
CA PHE A 37 2.51 -3.02 -5.12
C PHE A 37 2.83 -3.31 -6.59
N ARG A 38 4.09 -3.52 -6.99
CA ARG A 38 4.51 -3.72 -8.40
C ARG A 38 3.86 -4.92 -9.11
N ARG A 39 3.23 -5.83 -8.35
CA ARG A 39 2.53 -7.02 -8.86
C ARG A 39 1.00 -6.95 -8.64
N LEU A 40 0.47 -5.80 -8.24
CA LEU A 40 -0.97 -5.55 -8.13
C LEU A 40 -1.58 -5.50 -9.53
N LYS A 41 -2.39 -6.51 -9.89
CA LYS A 41 -3.09 -6.59 -11.18
C LYS A 41 -4.55 -6.17 -11.09
N SER A 42 -5.16 -6.29 -9.92
CA SER A 42 -6.54 -5.84 -9.71
C SER A 42 -6.63 -4.33 -9.92
N THR A 43 -7.64 -3.89 -10.66
CA THR A 43 -7.98 -2.48 -10.89
C THR A 43 -9.21 -2.04 -10.08
N LYS A 44 -9.80 -2.95 -9.30
CA LYS A 44 -10.98 -2.66 -8.48
C LYS A 44 -10.59 -1.71 -7.34
N PRO A 45 -11.46 -0.77 -6.94
CA PRO A 45 -11.32 -0.03 -5.69
C PRO A 45 -11.16 -0.99 -4.50
N GLY A 46 -10.31 -0.64 -3.53
CA GLY A 46 -10.03 -1.51 -2.38
C GLY A 46 -9.33 -2.82 -2.74
N ALA A 47 -8.54 -2.86 -3.82
CA ALA A 47 -7.79 -4.06 -4.19
C ALA A 47 -6.82 -4.51 -3.09
N VAL A 48 -6.29 -3.54 -2.34
CA VAL A 48 -5.63 -3.76 -1.05
C VAL A 48 -6.17 -2.74 -0.06
N VAL A 49 -6.58 -3.21 1.12
CA VAL A 49 -7.02 -2.36 2.23
C VAL A 49 -6.11 -2.61 3.42
N LEU A 50 -5.43 -1.57 3.88
CA LEU A 50 -4.54 -1.59 5.04
C LEU A 50 -5.16 -0.76 6.15
N GLY A 51 -5.40 -1.39 7.30
CA GLY A 51 -6.00 -0.75 8.46
C GLY A 51 -5.09 0.30 9.11
N LYS A 52 -5.52 0.77 10.27
CA LYS A 52 -4.76 1.71 11.10
C LYS A 52 -3.48 1.08 11.62
N HIS A 53 -2.42 1.88 11.69
CA HIS A 53 -1.14 1.53 12.29
C HIS A 53 -0.46 0.28 11.68
N VAL A 54 -0.79 -0.06 10.44
CA VAL A 54 -0.13 -1.13 9.68
C VAL A 54 1.22 -0.62 9.14
N SER A 55 2.25 -1.44 9.24
CA SER A 55 3.57 -1.17 8.66
C SER A 55 3.91 -2.19 7.57
N CYS A 56 4.34 -1.71 6.41
CA CYS A 56 4.79 -2.54 5.29
C CYS A 56 6.25 -2.24 4.94
N TYR A 57 7.11 -3.26 5.00
CA TYR A 57 8.54 -3.17 4.71
C TYR A 57 8.86 -3.71 3.31
N ALA A 58 9.99 -3.33 2.74
CA ALA A 58 10.40 -3.63 1.36
C ALA A 58 10.45 -5.12 1.01
N GLY A 59 10.51 -6.00 2.00
CA GLY A 59 10.47 -7.46 1.81
C GLY A 59 9.08 -8.04 1.53
N CYS A 60 7.98 -7.31 1.76
CA CYS A 60 6.63 -7.80 1.49
C CYS A 60 6.14 -7.48 0.07
N SER A 61 5.06 -8.14 -0.36
CA SER A 61 4.50 -7.97 -1.71
C SER A 61 3.01 -8.24 -1.72
N PHE A 62 2.24 -7.32 -2.29
CA PHE A 62 0.82 -7.51 -2.58
C PHE A 62 0.63 -7.94 -4.05
N ALA A 63 0.78 -9.24 -4.30
CA ALA A 63 0.58 -9.84 -5.62
C ALA A 63 -0.87 -10.29 -5.81
N VAL A 64 -1.77 -9.31 -6.02
CA VAL A 64 -3.22 -9.55 -6.14
C VAL A 64 -3.62 -9.66 -7.62
N GLY A 65 -4.24 -10.78 -7.99
CA GLY A 65 -4.72 -11.05 -9.37
C GLY A 65 -5.90 -10.16 -9.78
N LEU A 66 -6.30 -10.21 -11.07
CA LEU A 66 -7.34 -9.35 -11.67
C LEU A 66 -8.64 -9.23 -10.87
N ASN A 67 -9.05 -10.31 -10.20
CA ASN A 67 -10.28 -10.37 -9.41
C ASN A 67 -10.05 -10.45 -7.90
N GLY A 68 -8.80 -10.44 -7.46
CA GLY A 68 -8.44 -10.58 -6.06
C GLY A 68 -8.60 -9.28 -5.27
N HIS A 69 -8.65 -9.44 -3.95
CA HIS A 69 -8.55 -8.39 -2.97
C HIS A 69 -7.73 -8.90 -1.77
N SER A 70 -7.10 -7.99 -1.02
CA SER A 70 -6.43 -8.31 0.24
C SER A 70 -6.79 -7.28 1.29
N THR A 71 -7.08 -7.73 2.50
CA THR A 71 -7.41 -6.85 3.62
C THR A 71 -6.57 -7.21 4.83
N ASN A 72 -5.75 -6.26 5.28
CA ASN A 72 -5.06 -6.32 6.55
C ASN A 72 -5.75 -5.33 7.48
N ARG A 73 -6.30 -5.82 8.58
CA ARG A 73 -7.03 -4.97 9.54
C ARG A 73 -6.06 -4.18 10.42
N ASP A 74 -6.63 -3.36 11.29
CA ASP A 74 -5.91 -2.49 12.21
C ASP A 74 -4.91 -3.27 13.08
N PHE A 75 -3.74 -2.68 13.30
CA PHE A 75 -2.81 -3.09 14.34
C PHE A 75 -3.21 -2.37 15.63
N THR A 76 -3.74 -3.13 16.59
CA THR A 76 -4.16 -2.67 17.93
C THR A 76 -3.21 -3.15 19.00
#